data_AF-A0A2G2AV95-F1
#
_entry.id   AF-A0A2G2AV95-F1
#
_cell.length_a   1.000
_cell.length_b   1.000
_cell.length_c   1.000
_cell.angle_alpha   90.00
_cell.angle_beta   90.00
_cell.angle_gamma   90.00
#
_symmetry.space_group_name_H-M   'P 1'
#
loop_
_entity.id
_entity.type
_entity.pdbx_description
1 polymer ?
#
loop_
_entity_poly.entity_id
_entity_poly.type
_entity_poly.pdbx_seq_one_letter_code
_entity_poly.pdbx_strand_id
1 'polypeptide(L)'
;MDLLMNTHLFAAIAWIGGSAFMFVLGISILDKKKQDQVYPIIGPIFGYFELLSLVILLGTGIYLIQNNGLYDVLFTNDMSEATEHLRTKLYIVGAVIIATAIHFVIALKTNNKQRTHLENFVCRGSSFFIFFANIFILHYAILIRSIL
;
A
#
# COMPACT_ATOMS: atom_id res chain seq x y z
N MET A 1 19.27 -13.23 5.31
CA MET A 1 18.14 -12.59 6.00
C MET A 1 18.18 -11.07 5.84
N ASP A 2 19.32 -10.45 6.14
CA ASP A 2 19.47 -8.98 6.14
C ASP A 2 19.20 -8.32 4.79
N LEU A 3 19.71 -8.88 3.69
CA LEU A 3 19.46 -8.34 2.35
C LEU A 3 17.97 -8.34 1.98
N LEU A 4 17.24 -9.37 2.40
CA LEU A 4 15.81 -9.51 2.10
C LEU A 4 14.99 -8.54 2.93
N MET A 5 15.33 -8.37 4.21
CA MET A 5 14.74 -7.33 5.07
C MET A 5 15.02 -5.93 4.53
N ASN A 6 16.26 -5.64 4.13
CA ASN A 6 16.64 -4.34 3.53
C ASN A 6 15.86 -4.07 2.24
N THR A 7 15.69 -5.09 1.40
CA THR A 7 14.88 -4.99 0.17
C THR A 7 13.41 -4.72 0.49
N HIS A 8 12.85 -5.41 1.49
CA HIS A 8 11.47 -5.19 1.93
C HIS A 8 11.27 -3.76 2.44
N LEU A 9 12.18 -3.27 3.29
CA LEU A 9 12.14 -1.91 3.83
C LEU A 9 12.31 -0.85 2.73
N PHE A 10 13.23 -1.07 1.78
CA PHE A 10 13.40 -0.18 0.64
C PHE A 10 12.11 -0.08 -0.19
N ALA A 11 11.48 -1.23 -0.49
CA ALA A 11 10.21 -1.24 -1.21
C ALA A 11 9.07 -0.59 -0.40
N ALA A 12 9.06 -0.75 0.93
CA ALA A 12 8.09 -0.08 1.80
C ALA A 12 8.25 1.44 1.78
N ILE A 13 9.49 1.93 1.86
CA ILE A 13 9.80 3.37 1.78
C ILE A 13 9.40 3.91 0.41
N ALA A 14 9.73 3.19 -0.67
CA ALA A 14 9.35 3.53 -2.04
C ALA A 14 7.82 3.66 -2.20
N TRP A 15 7.07 2.68 -1.71
CA TRP A 15 5.60 2.65 -1.76
C TRP A 15 4.94 3.75 -0.93
N ILE A 16 5.39 3.93 0.33
CA ILE A 16 4.84 4.97 1.22
C ILE A 16 5.21 6.36 0.71
N GLY A 17 6.48 6.58 0.34
CA GLY A 17 6.95 7.85 -0.19
C GLY A 17 6.28 8.20 -1.51
N GLY A 18 6.06 7.20 -2.35
CA GLY A 18 5.39 7.38 -3.62
C GLY A 18 3.93 7.80 -3.46
N SER A 19 3.17 7.07 -2.65
CA SER A 19 1.78 7.44 -2.34
C SER A 19 1.67 8.82 -1.68
N ALA A 20 2.60 9.19 -0.79
CA ALA A 20 2.67 10.53 -0.20
C ALA A 20 2.91 11.62 -1.26
N PHE A 21 3.82 11.40 -2.20
CA PHE A 21 4.06 12.33 -3.31
C PHE A 21 2.80 12.53 -4.15
N MET A 22 2.12 11.45 -4.54
CA MET A 22 0.90 11.52 -5.34
C MET A 22 -0.27 12.19 -4.60
N PHE A 23 -0.36 11.97 -3.28
CA PHE A 23 -1.31 12.66 -2.43
C PHE A 23 -1.04 14.17 -2.42
N VAL A 24 0.21 14.58 -2.16
CA VAL A 24 0.63 15.99 -2.17
C VAL A 24 0.36 16.64 -3.52
N LEU A 25 0.69 15.96 -4.62
CA LEU A 25 0.40 16.43 -5.98
C LEU A 25 -1.11 16.73 -6.15
N GLY A 26 -1.98 15.85 -5.65
CA GLY A 26 -3.43 15.99 -5.80
C GLY A 26 -4.08 17.05 -4.94
N ILE A 27 -3.51 17.38 -3.78
CA ILE A 27 -3.98 18.53 -3.00
C ILE A 27 -3.35 19.84 -3.47
N SER A 28 -2.16 19.81 -4.11
CA SER A 28 -1.44 21.01 -4.51
C SER A 28 -1.94 21.62 -5.83
N ILE A 29 -2.30 20.78 -6.81
CA ILE A 29 -2.79 21.25 -8.10
C ILE A 29 -4.32 21.40 -8.03
N LEU A 30 -4.81 22.58 -7.65
CA LEU A 30 -6.26 22.84 -7.55
C LEU A 30 -6.93 23.10 -8.91
N ASP A 31 -6.17 23.58 -9.89
CA ASP A 31 -6.67 23.89 -11.24
C ASP A 31 -6.85 22.62 -12.07
N LYS A 32 -8.10 22.30 -12.42
CA LYS A 32 -8.47 21.13 -13.23
C LYS A 32 -7.75 21.06 -14.57
N LYS A 33 -7.51 22.20 -15.23
CA LYS A 33 -6.80 22.20 -16.53
C LYS A 33 -5.35 21.77 -16.37
N LYS A 34 -4.70 22.16 -15.28
CA LYS A 34 -3.33 21.73 -14.95
C LYS A 34 -3.29 20.27 -14.52
N GLN A 35 -4.30 19.82 -13.77
CA GLN A 35 -4.45 18.40 -13.44
C GLN A 35 -4.52 17.55 -14.71
N ASP A 36 -5.37 17.93 -15.67
CA ASP A 36 -5.55 17.19 -16.93
C ASP A 36 -4.30 17.13 -17.80
N GLN A 37 -3.32 18.02 -17.60
CA GLN A 37 -2.03 18.01 -18.29
C GLN A 37 -0.99 17.11 -17.59
N VAL A 38 -1.01 17.07 -16.25
CA VAL A 38 0.02 16.40 -15.45
C VAL A 38 -0.34 14.94 -15.17
N TYR A 39 -1.58 14.66 -14.78
CA TYR A 39 -2.01 13.31 -14.37
C TYR A 39 -1.89 12.23 -15.44
N PRO A 40 -2.20 12.48 -16.73
CA PRO A 40 -2.04 11.47 -17.75
C PRO A 40 -0.59 11.04 -17.98
N ILE A 41 0.37 11.91 -17.66
CA ILE A 41 1.81 11.64 -17.82
C ILE A 41 2.36 10.98 -16.56
N ILE A 42 2.11 11.58 -15.40
CA ILE A 42 2.68 11.12 -14.12
C ILE A 42 1.96 9.86 -13.62
N GLY A 43 0.63 9.79 -13.77
CA GLY A 43 -0.20 8.70 -13.25
C GLY A 43 0.26 7.31 -13.69
N PRO A 44 0.48 7.04 -15.00
CA PRO A 44 0.98 5.75 -15.46
C PRO A 44 2.38 5.41 -14.94
N ILE A 45 3.31 6.37 -14.96
CA ILE A 45 4.68 6.19 -14.45
C ILE A 45 4.63 5.76 -12.98
N PHE A 46 3.82 6.47 -12.20
CA PHE A 46 3.61 6.17 -10.79
C PHE A 46 2.94 4.82 -10.59
N GLY A 47 1.91 4.51 -11.38
CA GLY A 47 1.21 3.24 -11.31
C GLY A 47 2.12 2.02 -11.55
N TYR A 48 3.04 2.11 -12.53
CA TYR A 48 4.01 1.04 -12.77
C TYR A 48 5.05 0.92 -11.66
N PHE A 49 5.54 2.05 -11.16
CA PHE A 49 6.48 2.10 -10.03
C PHE A 49 5.88 1.49 -8.75
N GLU A 50 4.65 1.85 -8.42
CA GLU A 50 3.92 1.31 -7.27
C GLU A 50 3.67 -0.19 -7.46
N LEU A 51 3.25 -0.62 -8.66
CA LEU A 51 3.04 -2.05 -8.93
C LEU A 51 4.33 -2.87 -8.73
N LEU A 52 5.48 -2.37 -9.20
CA LEU A 52 6.76 -3.02 -8.97
C LEU A 52 7.09 -3.09 -7.47
N SER A 53 6.90 -1.99 -6.75
CA SER A 53 7.12 -1.92 -5.30
C SER A 53 6.22 -2.90 -4.54
N LEU A 54 4.95 -3.03 -4.95
CA LEU A 54 4.01 -3.99 -4.39
C LEU A 54 4.45 -5.44 -4.60
N VAL A 55 4.88 -5.79 -5.81
CA VAL A 55 5.37 -7.15 -6.11
C VAL A 55 6.56 -7.50 -5.21
N ILE A 56 7.49 -6.56 -5.03
CA ILE A 56 8.64 -6.75 -4.13
C ILE A 56 8.17 -6.87 -2.68
N LEU A 57 7.27 -6.00 -2.22
CA LEU A 57 6.72 -6.01 -0.86
C LEU A 57 6.02 -7.32 -0.52
N LEU A 58 5.15 -7.81 -1.41
CA LEU A 58 4.42 -9.05 -1.22
C LEU A 58 5.37 -10.25 -1.28
N GLY A 59 6.27 -10.30 -2.26
CA GLY A 59 7.22 -11.40 -2.39
C GLY A 59 8.13 -11.52 -1.18
N THR A 60 8.75 -10.41 -0.77
CA THR A 60 9.64 -10.38 0.41
C THR A 60 8.85 -10.56 1.71
N GLY A 61 7.65 -10.00 1.84
CA GLY A 61 6.81 -10.14 3.03
C GLY A 61 6.32 -11.57 3.25
N ILE A 62 5.86 -12.26 2.20
CA ILE A 62 5.48 -13.67 2.25
C ILE A 62 6.67 -14.53 2.67
N TYR A 63 7.84 -14.29 2.07
CA TYR A 63 9.06 -15.01 2.43
C TYR A 63 9.45 -14.80 3.91
N LEU A 64 9.36 -13.57 4.42
CA LEU A 64 9.65 -13.28 5.84
C LEU A 64 8.66 -13.98 6.78
N ILE A 65 7.38 -14.07 6.42
CA ILE A 65 6.38 -14.81 7.19
C ILE A 65 6.72 -16.31 7.21
N GLN A 66 7.04 -16.88 6.05
CA GLN A 66 7.44 -18.29 5.89
C GLN A 66 8.66 -18.63 6.73
N ASN A 67 9.75 -17.89 6.53
CA ASN A 67 11.04 -18.23 7.10
C ASN A 67 11.08 -18.06 8.63
N ASN A 68 10.19 -17.21 9.18
CA ASN A 68 10.08 -16.98 10.61
C ASN A 68 8.94 -17.79 11.27
N GLY A 69 8.25 -18.66 10.53
CA GLY A 69 7.15 -19.48 11.07
C GLY A 69 5.93 -18.67 11.53
N LEU A 70 5.68 -17.50 10.92
CA LEU A 70 4.67 -16.54 11.40
C LEU A 70 3.25 -16.80 10.90
N TYR A 71 3.01 -17.87 10.12
CA TYR A 71 1.65 -18.17 9.62
C TYR A 71 0.68 -18.50 10.75
N ASP A 72 1.14 -19.25 11.75
CA ASP A 72 0.28 -19.71 12.84
C ASP A 72 -0.15 -18.55 13.75
N VAL A 73 0.58 -17.43 13.73
CA VAL A 73 0.24 -16.19 14.46
C VAL A 73 -1.13 -15.64 14.05
N LEU A 74 -1.57 -15.89 12.82
CA LEU A 74 -2.89 -15.46 12.33
C LEU A 74 -4.06 -16.23 12.98
N PHE A 75 -3.81 -17.44 13.50
CA PHE A 75 -4.85 -18.35 13.98
C PHE A 75 -4.63 -18.84 15.42
N THR A 76 -3.51 -18.48 16.05
CA THR A 76 -3.23 -18.82 17.44
C THR A 76 -4.16 -18.09 18.41
N ASN A 77 -4.42 -18.70 19.57
CA ASN A 77 -5.10 -18.05 20.70
C ASN A 77 -4.14 -17.24 21.59
N ASP A 78 -2.86 -17.12 21.20
CA ASP A 78 -1.93 -16.22 21.89
C ASP A 78 -2.40 -14.76 21.76
N MET A 79 -2.47 -14.09 22.92
CA MET A 79 -2.89 -12.70 23.09
C MET A 79 -1.72 -11.83 23.56
N SER A 80 -0.47 -12.27 23.37
CA SER A 80 0.69 -11.44 23.61
C SER A 80 0.64 -10.19 22.74
N GLU A 81 1.17 -9.09 23.27
CA GLU A 81 1.16 -7.79 22.60
C GLU A 81 1.83 -7.87 21.21
N ALA A 82 2.95 -8.61 21.10
CA ALA A 82 3.63 -8.83 19.83
C ALA A 82 2.76 -9.56 18.79
N THR A 83 2.03 -10.60 19.23
CA THR A 83 1.11 -11.37 18.37
C THR A 83 -0.07 -10.52 17.91
N GLU A 84 -0.66 -9.72 18.79
CA GLU A 84 -1.79 -8.84 18.46
C GLU A 84 -1.40 -7.76 17.45
N HIS A 85 -0.24 -7.10 17.65
CA HIS A 85 0.27 -6.10 16.71
C HIS A 85 0.61 -6.71 15.35
N LEU A 86 1.24 -7.88 15.33
CA LEU A 86 1.57 -8.58 14.09
C LEU A 86 0.30 -9.00 13.33
N ARG A 87 -0.68 -9.58 14.02
CA ARG A 87 -1.96 -9.99 13.43
C ARG A 87 -2.71 -8.79 12.86
N THR A 88 -2.79 -7.70 13.61
CA THR A 88 -3.45 -6.47 13.16
C THR A 88 -2.75 -5.89 11.93
N LYS A 89 -1.42 -5.83 11.93
CA LYS A 89 -0.64 -5.42 10.76
C LYS A 89 -0.98 -6.28 9.53
N LEU A 90 -1.02 -7.60 9.68
CA LEU A 90 -1.29 -8.51 8.57
C LEU A 90 -2.72 -8.38 8.03
N TYR A 91 -3.72 -8.15 8.90
CA TYR A 91 -5.08 -7.87 8.45
C TYR A 91 -5.18 -6.55 7.66
N ILE A 92 -4.49 -5.49 8.11
CA ILE A 92 -4.46 -4.22 7.38
C ILE A 92 -3.75 -4.40 6.03
N VAL A 93 -2.64 -5.14 5.99
CA VAL A 93 -1.96 -5.50 4.72
C VAL A 93 -2.91 -6.23 3.78
N GLY A 94 -3.67 -7.21 4.27
CA GLY A 94 -4.69 -7.91 3.50
C GLY A 94 -5.76 -6.96 2.92
N ALA A 95 -6.26 -6.03 3.72
CA ALA A 95 -7.22 -5.03 3.27
C ALA A 95 -6.63 -4.08 2.21
N VAL A 96 -5.36 -3.67 2.36
CA VAL A 96 -4.64 -2.84 1.38
C VAL A 96 -4.48 -3.58 0.05
N ILE A 97 -4.17 -4.88 0.06
CA ILE A 97 -4.07 -5.68 -1.18
C ILE A 97 -5.40 -5.66 -1.93
N ILE A 98 -6.51 -5.90 -1.22
CA ILE A 98 -7.85 -5.89 -1.82
C ILE A 98 -8.18 -4.51 -2.38
N ALA A 99 -7.96 -3.44 -1.59
CA ALA A 99 -8.22 -2.07 -2.03
C ALA A 99 -7.36 -1.70 -3.25
N THR A 100 -6.11 -2.13 -3.29
CA THR A 100 -5.18 -1.89 -4.40
C THR A 100 -5.63 -2.63 -5.67
N ALA A 101 -6.05 -3.89 -5.55
CA ALA A 101 -6.58 -4.64 -6.68
C ALA A 101 -7.83 -3.96 -7.27
N ILE A 102 -8.78 -3.53 -6.41
CA ILE A 102 -9.97 -2.79 -6.84
C ILE A 102 -9.57 -1.48 -7.53
N HIS A 103 -8.68 -0.70 -6.91
CA HIS A 103 -8.20 0.57 -7.43
C HIS A 103 -7.58 0.40 -8.82
N PHE A 104 -6.69 -0.58 -8.97
CA PHE A 104 -5.96 -0.83 -10.21
C PHE A 104 -6.88 -1.34 -11.33
N VAL A 105 -7.82 -2.25 -11.02
CA VAL A 105 -8.79 -2.74 -12.01
C VAL A 105 -9.65 -1.60 -12.57
N ILE A 106 -10.13 -0.69 -11.72
CA ILE A 106 -10.91 0.46 -12.18
C ILE A 106 -10.01 1.43 -12.97
N ALA A 107 -8.79 1.69 -12.49
CA ALA A 107 -7.84 2.56 -13.17
C ALA A 107 -7.52 2.06 -14.60
N LEU A 108 -7.26 0.77 -14.77
CA LEU A 108 -7.04 0.16 -16.08
C LEU A 108 -8.25 0.27 -17.01
N LYS A 109 -9.46 -0.01 -16.50
CA LYS A 109 -10.71 0.09 -17.28
C LYS A 109 -11.01 1.51 -17.76
N THR A 110 -10.52 2.51 -17.03
CA THR A 110 -10.85 3.92 -17.22
C THR A 110 -9.69 4.76 -17.74
N ASN A 111 -8.55 4.15 -18.08
CA ASN A 111 -7.32 4.87 -18.47
C ASN A 111 -7.49 5.78 -19.70
N ASN A 112 -8.45 5.47 -20.58
CA ASN A 112 -8.77 6.25 -21.78
C ASN A 112 -10.24 6.69 -21.85
N LYS A 113 -10.96 6.66 -20.71
CA LYS A 113 -12.40 6.94 -20.66
C LYS A 113 -12.70 7.84 -19.48
N GLN A 114 -13.75 8.66 -19.60
CA GLN A 114 -14.26 9.37 -18.43
C GLN A 114 -14.83 8.38 -17.42
N ARG A 115 -14.35 8.47 -16.18
CA ARG A 115 -14.88 7.75 -15.04
C ARG A 115 -16.28 8.24 -14.70
N THR A 116 -17.17 7.31 -14.41
CA THR A 116 -18.46 7.60 -13.77
C THR A 116 -18.26 8.17 -12.37
N HIS A 117 -19.30 8.79 -11.80
CA HIS A 117 -19.25 9.30 -10.43
C HIS A 117 -18.90 8.22 -9.40
N LEU A 118 -19.44 7.00 -9.59
CA LEU A 118 -19.17 5.87 -8.70
C LEU A 118 -17.71 5.40 -8.82
N GLU A 119 -17.19 5.24 -10.04
CA GLU A 119 -15.78 4.87 -10.25
C GLU A 119 -14.83 5.91 -9.67
N ASN A 120 -15.14 7.21 -9.81
CA ASN A 120 -14.35 8.28 -9.20
C ASN A 120 -14.38 8.23 -7.68
N PHE A 121 -15.55 7.99 -7.08
CA PHE A 121 -15.69 7.86 -5.64
C PHE A 121 -14.90 6.66 -5.11
N VAL A 122 -15.04 5.48 -5.74
CA VAL A 122 -14.33 4.26 -5.35
C VAL A 122 -12.83 4.40 -5.54
N CYS A 123 -12.35 4.95 -6.67
CA CYS A 123 -10.92 5.18 -6.89
C CYS A 123 -10.32 6.13 -5.85
N ARG A 124 -11.00 7.25 -5.56
CA ARG A 124 -10.50 8.22 -4.56
C ARG A 124 -10.54 7.62 -3.16
N GLY A 125 -11.66 7.00 -2.78
CA GLY A 125 -11.82 6.36 -1.48
C GLY A 125 -10.80 5.27 -1.24
N SER A 126 -10.57 4.39 -2.22
CA SER A 126 -9.51 3.37 -2.15
C SER A 126 -8.12 3.98 -2.02
N SER A 127 -7.78 5.04 -2.78
CA SER A 127 -6.49 5.71 -2.61
C SER A 127 -6.29 6.31 -1.22
N PHE A 128 -7.30 7.00 -0.67
CA PHE A 128 -7.21 7.54 0.69
C PHE A 128 -7.06 6.42 1.72
N PHE A 129 -7.88 5.37 1.60
CA PHE A 129 -7.79 4.21 2.48
C PHE A 129 -6.39 3.58 2.42
N ILE A 130 -5.87 3.29 1.23
CA ILE A 130 -4.53 2.71 1.03
C ILE A 130 -3.47 3.59 1.69
N PHE A 131 -3.52 4.91 1.46
CA PHE A 131 -2.55 5.84 2.03
C PHE A 131 -2.51 5.78 3.57
N PHE A 132 -3.67 5.95 4.22
CA PHE A 132 -3.73 5.91 5.69
C PHE A 132 -3.44 4.52 6.25
N ALA A 133 -3.94 3.46 5.62
CA ALA A 133 -3.66 2.09 6.03
C ALA A 133 -2.15 1.79 6.01
N ASN A 134 -1.40 2.32 5.04
CA ASN A 134 0.05 2.17 5.01
C ASN A 134 0.77 2.88 6.18
N ILE A 135 0.26 4.04 6.62
CA ILE A 135 0.77 4.70 7.84
C ILE A 135 0.53 3.81 9.06
N PHE A 136 -0.63 3.17 9.18
CA PHE A 136 -0.90 2.23 10.27
C PHE A 136 -0.05 0.95 10.18
N ILE A 137 0.17 0.40 8.99
CA ILE A 137 1.08 -0.75 8.79
C ILE A 137 2.49 -0.41 9.28
N LEU A 138 2.98 0.79 8.96
CA LEU A 138 4.28 1.28 9.45
C LEU A 138 4.26 1.44 10.97
N HIS A 139 3.19 2.02 11.54
CA HIS A 139 3.03 2.17 12.98
C HIS A 139 3.13 0.82 13.71
N TYR A 140 2.38 -0.20 13.28
CA TYR A 140 2.47 -1.53 13.88
C TYR A 140 3.84 -2.19 13.67
N ALA A 141 4.52 -1.93 12.54
CA ALA A 141 5.88 -2.41 12.34
C ALA A 141 6.86 -1.81 13.38
N ILE A 142 6.69 -0.52 13.72
CA ILE A 142 7.48 0.16 14.76
C ILE A 142 7.16 -0.41 16.15
N LEU A 143 5.87 -0.63 16.47
CA LEU A 143 5.46 -1.22 17.74
C LEU A 143 6.08 -2.62 17.95
N ILE A 144 5.96 -3.49 16.95
CA ILE A 144 6.57 -4.84 16.98
C ILE A 144 8.08 -4.72 17.21
N ARG A 145 8.75 -3.79 16.52
CA ARG A 145 10.20 -3.59 16.67
C ARG A 145 10.59 -3.03 18.04
N SER A 146 9.70 -2.33 18.73
CA SER A 146 9.98 -1.80 20.08
C SER A 146 9.84 -2.85 21.18
N ILE A 147 9.10 -3.92 20.91
CA ILE A 147 8.85 -5.04 21.84
C ILE A 147 9.93 -6.12 21.72
N LEU A 148 10.56 -6.24 20.54
CA LEU A 148 11.65 -7.16 20.23
C LEU A 148 13.02 -6.55 20.52
#